data_AF-A0A925ABG2-F1
#
_entry.id   AF-A0A925ABG2-F1
#
_cell.length_a   1.000
_cell.length_b   1.000
_cell.length_c   1.000
_cell.angle_alpha   90.00
_cell.angle_beta   90.00
_cell.angle_gamma   90.00
#
_symmetry.space_group_name_H-M   'P 1'
#
loop_
_entity.id
_entity.type
_entity.pdbx_description
1 polymer ?
#
loop_
_entity_poly.entity_id
_entity_poly.type
_entity_poly.pdbx_seq_one_letter_code
_entity_poly.pdbx_strand_id
1 'polypeptide(L)'
;MRYRIEYLVETTDELSVCQTGEIEGELDRVELQARLDSEKMKHAFQAGGFQIRDLMDGGRIVTLETFDDPLAAYWPDAGDQVIH
;
A
#
# COMPACT_ATOMS: atom_id res chain seq x y z
N MET A 1 1.68 -2.95 -17.32
CA MET A 1 2.91 -2.99 -16.50
C MET A 1 2.73 -4.07 -15.44
N ARG A 2 3.81 -4.58 -14.82
CA ARG A 2 3.72 -5.65 -13.82
C ARG A 2 4.08 -5.11 -12.44
N TYR A 3 3.19 -5.32 -11.49
CA TYR A 3 3.30 -4.79 -10.15
C TYR A 3 3.24 -5.90 -9.10
N ARG A 4 3.89 -5.66 -7.96
CA ARG A 4 3.73 -6.45 -6.74
C ARG A 4 3.05 -5.60 -5.68
N ILE A 5 1.93 -6.09 -5.18
CA ILE A 5 1.23 -5.54 -4.01
C ILE A 5 1.79 -6.26 -2.79
N GLU A 6 2.26 -5.51 -1.81
CA GLU A 6 2.74 -6.02 -0.52
C GLU A 6 1.87 -5.42 0.57
N TYR A 7 1.18 -6.27 1.34
CA TYR A 7 0.36 -5.87 2.48
C TYR A 7 1.22 -5.93 3.74
N LEU A 8 1.18 -4.87 4.56
CA LEU A 8 2.04 -4.72 5.72
C LEU A 8 1.24 -4.68 7.02
N VAL A 9 1.75 -5.31 8.06
CA VAL A 9 1.19 -5.26 9.43
C VAL A 9 1.48 -3.90 10.07
N GLU A 10 2.73 -3.44 9.99
CA GLU A 10 3.20 -2.14 10.50
C GLU A 10 3.86 -1.34 9.38
N THR A 11 3.80 -0.01 9.48
CA THR A 11 4.37 0.91 8.50
C THR A 11 5.90 0.81 8.45
N THR A 12 6.45 0.87 7.24
CA THR A 12 7.87 1.16 6.94
C THR A 12 8.94 0.10 7.28
N ASP A 13 8.56 -1.16 7.52
CA ASP A 13 9.54 -2.26 7.54
C ASP A 13 9.23 -3.29 6.45
N GLU A 14 10.21 -3.61 5.61
CA GLU A 14 10.09 -4.69 4.61
C GLU A 14 9.85 -6.05 5.28
N LEU A 15 10.21 -6.19 6.56
CA LEU A 15 9.91 -7.36 7.39
C LEU A 15 8.44 -7.42 7.85
N SER A 16 7.67 -6.34 7.69
CA SER A 16 6.25 -6.28 8.06
C SER A 16 5.30 -6.81 6.99
N VAL A 17 5.83 -7.28 5.85
CA VAL A 17 5.01 -7.82 4.76
C VAL A 17 4.38 -9.14 5.20
N CYS A 18 3.06 -9.14 5.43
CA CYS A 18 2.31 -10.34 5.79
C CYS A 18 1.83 -11.13 4.57
N GLN A 19 1.58 -10.44 3.45
CA GLN A 19 1.05 -11.05 2.25
C GLN A 19 1.50 -10.29 1.01
N THR A 20 1.71 -11.02 -0.09
CA THR A 20 2.04 -10.44 -1.39
C THR A 20 1.11 -10.95 -2.49
N GLY A 21 0.96 -10.16 -3.53
CA GLY A 21 0.28 -10.54 -4.77
C GLY A 21 0.93 -9.85 -5.96
N GLU A 22 0.97 -10.52 -7.10
CA GLU A 22 1.47 -9.92 -8.34
C GLU A 22 0.34 -9.76 -9.35
N ILE A 23 0.34 -8.63 -10.04
CA ILE A 23 -0.73 -8.26 -10.98
C ILE A 23 -0.16 -7.49 -12.16
N GLU A 24 -0.71 -7.76 -13.34
CA GLU A 24 -0.42 -7.00 -14.55
C GLU A 24 -1.58 -6.07 -14.87
N GLY A 25 -1.28 -4.80 -15.17
CA GLY A 25 -2.32 -3.83 -15.48
C GLY A 25 -1.83 -2.39 -15.58
N GLU A 26 -2.80 -1.47 -15.57
CA GLU A 26 -2.61 -0.04 -15.33
C GLU A 26 -2.57 0.22 -13.82
N LEU A 27 -1.74 1.16 -13.38
CA LEU A 27 -1.52 1.44 -11.96
C LEU A 27 -2.84 1.73 -11.22
N ASP A 28 -3.70 2.60 -11.76
CA ASP A 28 -4.99 2.97 -11.15
C ASP A 28 -5.88 1.76 -10.84
N ARG A 29 -5.88 0.74 -11.73
CA ARG A 29 -6.65 -0.50 -11.51
C ARG A 29 -6.01 -1.37 -10.44
N VAL A 30 -4.68 -1.41 -10.39
CA VAL A 30 -3.91 -2.14 -9.39
C VAL A 30 -4.10 -1.51 -8.01
N GLU A 31 -4.09 -0.19 -7.91
CA GLU A 31 -4.38 0.55 -6.68
C GLU A 31 -5.80 0.29 -6.18
N LEU A 32 -6.80 0.34 -7.05
CA LEU A 32 -8.18 0.04 -6.69
C LEU A 32 -8.31 -1.39 -6.16
N GLN A 33 -7.69 -2.36 -6.82
CA GLN A 33 -7.69 -3.76 -6.38
C GLN A 33 -7.01 -3.93 -5.02
N ALA A 34 -5.84 -3.30 -4.82
CA ALA A 34 -5.11 -3.33 -3.57
C ALA A 34 -5.94 -2.75 -2.41
N ARG A 35 -6.65 -1.64 -2.63
CA ARG A 35 -7.58 -1.07 -1.63
C ARG A 35 -8.74 -2.01 -1.29
N LEU A 36 -9.36 -2.62 -2.30
CA LEU A 36 -10.46 -3.57 -2.10
C LEU A 36 -10.02 -4.82 -1.32
N ASP A 37 -8.79 -5.27 -1.54
CA ASP A 37 -8.24 -6.41 -0.85
C ASP A 37 -7.63 -6.05 0.51
N SER A 38 -7.18 -4.81 0.72
CA SER A 38 -6.67 -4.29 2.01
C SER A 38 -7.63 -4.58 3.16
N GLU A 39 -8.94 -4.38 2.97
CA GLU A 39 -9.96 -4.71 3.97
C GLU A 39 -10.03 -6.21 4.31
N LYS A 40 -9.84 -7.08 3.32
CA LYS A 40 -9.77 -8.54 3.57
C LYS A 40 -8.48 -8.90 4.29
N MET A 41 -7.38 -8.26 3.92
CA MET A 41 -6.06 -8.51 4.51
C MET A 41 -5.98 -7.99 5.96
N LYS A 42 -6.66 -6.89 6.28
CA LYS A 42 -6.87 -6.40 7.67
C LYS A 42 -7.46 -7.50 8.55
N HIS A 43 -8.54 -8.14 8.10
CA HIS A 43 -9.20 -9.19 8.88
C HIS A 43 -8.42 -10.50 8.94
N ALA A 44 -7.79 -10.91 7.84
CA ALA A 44 -7.13 -12.21 7.75
C ALA A 44 -5.70 -12.21 8.31
N PHE A 45 -4.97 -11.10 8.18
CA PHE A 45 -3.53 -11.03 8.44
C PHE A 45 -3.11 -9.84 9.30
N GLN A 46 -4.08 -9.08 9.86
CA GLN A 46 -3.81 -7.86 10.63
C GLN A 46 -3.02 -6.83 9.83
N ALA A 47 -3.13 -6.84 8.49
CA ALA A 47 -2.51 -5.81 7.66
C ALA A 47 -3.09 -4.45 8.03
N GLY A 48 -2.27 -3.42 8.20
CA GLY A 48 -2.76 -2.05 8.38
C GLY A 48 -2.88 -1.28 7.05
N GLY A 49 -2.25 -1.77 5.98
CA GLY A 49 -2.17 -1.10 4.68
C GLY A 49 -1.31 -1.85 3.66
N PHE A 50 -0.98 -1.21 2.54
CA PHE A 50 -0.23 -1.83 1.44
C PHE A 50 0.76 -0.87 0.77
N GLN A 51 1.73 -1.44 0.08
CA GLN A 51 2.57 -0.76 -0.90
C GLN A 51 2.55 -1.49 -2.24
N ILE A 52 2.74 -0.76 -3.33
CA ILE A 52 2.80 -1.31 -4.68
C ILE A 52 4.19 -1.03 -5.25
N ARG A 53 4.85 -2.08 -5.72
CA ARG A 53 6.16 -2.03 -6.35
C ARG A 53 6.06 -2.29 -7.85
N ASP A 54 6.71 -1.47 -8.66
CA ASP A 54 6.88 -1.73 -10.09
C ASP A 54 8.02 -2.72 -10.31
N LEU A 55 7.68 -3.92 -10.79
CA LEU A 55 8.67 -4.97 -11.04
C LEU A 55 9.50 -4.72 -12.30
N MET A 56 9.05 -3.82 -13.19
CA MET A 56 9.78 -3.43 -14.38
C MET A 56 10.81 -2.33 -14.08
N ASP A 57 10.62 -1.56 -13.01
CA ASP A 57 11.53 -0.50 -12.52
C ASP A 57 12.27 -0.95 -11.24
N GLY A 58 12.82 -2.16 -11.25
CA GLY A 58 13.69 -2.66 -10.17
C GLY A 58 13.00 -2.85 -8.80
N GLY A 59 11.67 -2.95 -8.76
CA GLY A 59 10.92 -3.08 -7.51
C GLY A 59 10.71 -1.76 -6.78
N ARG A 60 10.81 -0.62 -7.48
CA ARG A 60 10.54 0.71 -6.93
C ARG A 60 9.11 0.81 -6.41
N ILE A 61 8.93 1.38 -5.22
CA ILE A 61 7.61 1.68 -4.67
C ILE A 61 6.99 2.82 -5.47
N VAL A 62 5.81 2.57 -6.03
CA VAL A 62 5.04 3.53 -6.85
C VAL A 62 3.78 4.00 -6.13
N THR A 63 3.27 3.24 -5.16
CA THR A 63 2.11 3.60 -4.33
C THR A 63 2.31 3.11 -2.91
N LEU A 64 1.85 3.89 -1.93
CA LEU A 64 1.81 3.53 -0.52
C LEU A 64 0.47 3.98 0.07
N GLU A 65 -0.25 3.09 0.75
CA GLU A 65 -1.40 3.47 1.58
C GLU A 65 -0.85 3.98 2.92
N THR A 66 -1.05 5.27 3.22
CA THR A 66 -0.68 5.85 4.51
C THR A 66 -1.70 5.46 5.57
N PHE A 67 -1.23 4.91 6.68
CA PHE A 67 -2.05 4.26 7.70
C PHE A 67 -2.70 5.28 8.66
N ASP A 68 -2.32 6.56 8.58
CA ASP A 68 -2.74 7.59 9.55
C ASP A 68 -4.09 8.26 9.23
N ASP A 69 -4.55 8.27 7.98
CA ASP A 69 -5.93 8.61 7.62
C ASP A 69 -6.11 8.36 6.12
N PRO A 70 -6.88 7.35 5.66
CA PRO A 70 -7.11 7.13 4.24
C PRO A 70 -7.83 8.31 3.55
N LEU A 71 -8.38 9.26 4.33
CA LEU A 71 -9.00 10.50 3.84
C LEU A 71 -8.07 11.71 3.87
N ALA A 72 -6.90 11.67 4.50
CA ALA A 72 -5.95 12.79 4.48
C ALA A 72 -5.46 13.12 3.06
N ALA A 73 -5.39 12.13 2.18
CA ALA A 73 -5.09 12.35 0.75
C ALA A 73 -6.15 13.21 0.02
N TYR A 74 -7.36 13.37 0.59
CA TYR A 74 -8.45 14.17 0.04
C TYR A 74 -8.72 15.47 0.83
N TRP A 75 -8.00 15.70 1.93
CA TRP A 75 -8.07 16.95 2.70
C TRP A 75 -6.68 17.57 2.85
N PRO A 76 -6.38 18.69 2.16
CA PRO A 76 -5.05 19.30 2.17
C PRO A 76 -4.64 19.92 3.52
N ASP A 77 -5.49 19.86 4.56
CA ASP A 77 -5.26 20.50 5.86
C ASP A 77 -4.95 19.51 7.01
N ALA A 78 -4.79 18.20 6.75
CA ALA A 78 -4.34 17.25 7.77
C ALA A 78 -2.82 17.35 7.92
N GLY A 79 -2.42 18.27 8.80
CA GLY A 79 -1.08 18.80 8.99
C GLY A 79 0.08 17.80 9.02
N ASP A 80 1.18 18.28 8.44
CA ASP A 80 2.56 17.90 8.75
C ASP A 80 2.75 17.60 10.24
N GLN A 81 2.86 16.33 10.60
CA GLN A 81 3.60 15.92 11.79
C GLN A 81 4.52 14.76 11.44
N VAL A 82 5.64 15.10 10.81
CA VAL A 82 6.84 14.29 10.87
C VAL A 82 7.42 14.46 12.27
N ILE A 83 7.33 13.43 13.11
CA ILE A 83 8.05 13.36 14.38
C ILE A 83 9.40 12.69 14.08
N HIS A 84 10.50 13.42 14.34
CA HIS A 84 11.88 12.96 14.27
C HIS A 84 12.25 11.97 15.39
#